data_AF-A0A858RLE2-F1
#
_entry.id   AF-A0A858RLE2-F1
#
_cell.length_a   1.000
_cell.length_b   1.000
_cell.length_c   1.000
_cell.angle_alpha   90.00
_cell.angle_beta   90.00
_cell.angle_gamma   90.00
#
_symmetry.space_group_name_H-M   'P 1'
#
loop_
_entity.id
_entity.type
_entity.pdbx_description
1 polymer ?
#
loop_
_entity_poly.entity_id
_entity_poly.type
_entity_poly.pdbx_seq_one_letter_code
_entity_poly.pdbx_strand_id
1 'polypeptide(L)'
;MFNAKPDRPYFESWLRRTRKQLAASGRLSELALILSRDEGHAPAYWSTFLRELTEGEVTPSVDLLTKIDGLLAKPVKVTEVSDPPPLL
;
A
#
# COMPACT_ATOMS: atom_id res chain seq x y z
N MET A 1 17.55 15.29 -21.92
CA MET A 1 16.42 15.21 -20.98
C MET A 1 17.00 15.15 -19.57
N PHE A 2 16.84 16.22 -18.79
CA PHE A 2 17.29 16.25 -17.39
C PHE A 2 16.31 15.43 -16.55
N ASN A 3 16.58 14.15 -16.35
CA ASN A 3 15.94 13.39 -15.27
C ASN A 3 16.84 13.50 -14.05
N ALA A 4 16.89 14.71 -13.46
CA ALA A 4 17.45 14.89 -12.14
C ALA A 4 16.54 14.12 -11.19
N LYS A 5 16.87 12.85 -10.89
CA LYS A 5 16.30 12.16 -9.73
C LYS A 5 16.60 13.08 -8.55
N PRO A 6 15.60 13.74 -7.93
CA PRO A 6 15.91 14.50 -6.73
C PRO A 6 16.43 13.47 -5.74
N ASP A 7 17.63 13.69 -5.22
CA ASP A 7 18.16 12.97 -4.06
C ASP A 7 17.12 13.07 -2.94
N ARG A 8 16.23 12.08 -2.88
CA ARG A 8 15.25 11.91 -1.82
C ARG A 8 15.65 10.65 -1.07
N PRO A 9 16.76 10.67 -0.32
CA PRO A 9 17.17 9.52 0.50
C PRO A 9 16.04 9.05 1.43
N TYR A 10 15.15 9.98 1.82
CA TYR A 10 13.91 9.69 2.53
C TYR A 10 12.92 8.85 1.72
N PHE A 11 12.69 9.18 0.44
CA PHE A 11 11.76 8.44 -0.40
C PHE A 11 12.28 7.04 -0.72
N GLU A 12 13.58 6.89 -1.00
CA GLU A 12 14.18 5.58 -1.23
C GLU A 12 14.13 4.69 0.02
N SER A 13 14.42 5.28 1.19
CA SER A 13 14.32 4.59 2.47
C SER A 13 12.88 4.17 2.77
N TRP A 14 11.92 5.04 2.46
CA TRP A 14 10.49 4.75 2.55
C TRP A 14 10.11 3.60 1.62
N LEU A 15 10.47 3.65 0.34
CA LEU A 15 10.21 2.59 -0.65
C LEU A 15 10.75 1.24 -0.18
N ARG A 16 11.99 1.20 0.33
CA ARG A 16 12.59 -0.04 0.84
C ARG A 16 11.77 -0.65 1.99
N ARG A 17 11.26 0.19 2.90
CA ARG A 17 10.39 -0.26 4.00
C ARG A 17 9.03 -0.72 3.48
N THR A 18 8.41 0.06 2.60
CA THR A 18 7.12 -0.26 1.99
C THR A 18 7.16 -1.58 1.23
N ARG A 19 8.20 -1.83 0.43
CA ARG A 19 8.44 -3.13 -0.23
C ARG A 19 8.37 -4.30 0.76
N LYS A 20 9.06 -4.18 1.90
CA LYS A 20 9.07 -5.23 2.93
C LYS A 20 7.69 -5.44 3.55
N GLN A 21 6.95 -4.37 3.80
CA GLN A 21 5.61 -4.46 4.40
C GLN A 21 4.59 -5.04 3.42
N LEU A 22 4.69 -4.71 2.13
CA LEU A 22 3.81 -5.24 1.08
C LEU A 22 4.17 -6.65 0.62
N ALA A 23 5.37 -7.14 0.93
CA ALA A 23 5.79 -8.52 0.63
C ALA A 23 5.02 -9.56 1.44
N ALA A 24 4.36 -9.17 2.54
CA ALA A 24 3.45 -10.04 3.27
C ALA A 24 2.27 -10.43 2.38
N SER A 25 1.93 -11.73 2.36
CA SER A 25 0.82 -12.25 1.56
C SER A 25 -0.47 -11.48 1.84
N GLY A 26 -1.17 -11.08 0.79
CA GLY A 26 -2.45 -10.37 0.88
C GLY A 26 -2.38 -8.88 1.22
N ARG A 27 -1.27 -8.36 1.75
CA ARG A 27 -1.17 -6.95 2.20
C ARG A 27 -1.30 -5.95 1.05
N LEU A 28 -0.72 -6.28 -0.12
CA LEU A 28 -0.86 -5.46 -1.32
C LEU A 28 -2.32 -5.40 -1.78
N SER A 29 -3.01 -6.54 -1.83
CA SER A 29 -4.42 -6.60 -2.21
C SER A 29 -5.32 -5.87 -1.20
N GLU A 30 -5.03 -5.99 0.09
CA GLU A 30 -5.73 -5.27 1.15
C GLU A 30 -5.58 -3.74 0.99
N LEU A 31 -4.35 -3.25 0.80
CA LEU A 31 -4.13 -1.82 0.57
C LEU A 31 -4.82 -1.33 -0.71
N ALA A 32 -4.79 -2.13 -1.78
CA ALA A 32 -5.46 -1.79 -3.01
C ALA A 32 -6.99 -1.65 -2.84
N LEU A 33 -7.60 -2.50 -2.01
CA LEU A 33 -9.02 -2.40 -1.65
C LEU A 33 -9.31 -1.14 -0.84
N ILE A 34 -8.48 -0.82 0.15
CA ILE A 34 -8.65 0.39 0.98
C ILE A 34 -8.52 1.65 0.12
N LEU A 35 -7.48 1.72 -0.72
CA LEU A 35 -7.28 2.86 -1.62
C LEU A 35 -8.41 2.99 -2.65
N SER A 36 -8.93 1.88 -3.18
CA SER A 36 -10.10 1.90 -4.07
C SER A 36 -11.31 2.55 -3.41
N ARG A 37 -11.55 2.25 -2.14
CA ARG A 37 -12.65 2.83 -1.37
C ARG A 37 -12.42 4.32 -1.06
N ASP A 38 -11.20 4.69 -0.72
CA ASP A 38 -10.90 6.04 -0.20
C ASP A 38 -10.58 7.06 -1.30
N GLU A 39 -10.01 6.63 -2.42
CA GLU A 39 -9.49 7.47 -3.52
C GLU A 39 -10.21 7.21 -4.86
N GLY A 40 -11.17 6.28 -4.89
CA GLY A 40 -11.81 5.84 -6.12
C GLY A 40 -10.93 4.89 -6.94
N HIS A 41 -11.25 4.67 -8.21
CA HIS A 41 -10.67 3.62 -9.07
C HIS A 41 -10.93 2.18 -8.60
N ALA A 42 -10.74 1.23 -9.50
CA ALA A 42 -10.87 -0.18 -9.19
C ALA A 42 -9.69 -0.70 -8.36
N PRO A 43 -9.86 -1.74 -7.52
CA PRO A 43 -8.75 -2.35 -6.78
C PRO A 43 -7.61 -2.85 -7.69
N ALA A 44 -7.92 -3.25 -8.92
CA ALA A 44 -6.91 -3.66 -9.90
C ALA A 44 -5.97 -2.50 -10.28
N TYR A 45 -6.49 -1.28 -10.43
CA TYR A 45 -5.68 -0.09 -10.68
C TYR A 45 -4.67 0.13 -9.55
N TRP A 46 -5.15 0.10 -8.30
CA TRP A 46 -4.28 0.29 -7.14
C TRP A 46 -3.27 -0.85 -6.96
N SER A 47 -3.62 -2.07 -7.31
CA SER A 47 -2.68 -3.19 -7.27
C SER A 47 -1.52 -2.97 -8.24
N THR A 48 -1.81 -2.51 -9.46
CA THR A 48 -0.79 -2.16 -10.45
C THR A 48 0.04 -0.97 -10.00
N PHE A 49 -0.62 0.11 -9.57
CA PHE A 49 0.04 1.33 -9.08
C PHE A 49 0.99 1.03 -7.92
N LEU A 50 0.58 0.22 -6.94
CA LEU A 50 1.42 -0.15 -5.81
C LEU A 50 2.65 -0.96 -6.23
N ARG A 51 2.53 -1.81 -7.27
CA ARG A 51 3.68 -2.55 -7.83
C ARG A 51 4.65 -1.60 -8.49
N GLU A 52 4.17 -0.77 -9.41
CA GLU A 52 4.98 0.23 -10.11
C GLU A 52 5.65 1.20 -9.12
N LEU A 53 4.92 1.59 -8.06
CA LEU A 53 5.44 2.42 -6.98
C LEU A 53 6.58 1.73 -6.28
N THR A 54 6.39 0.46 -5.89
CA THR A 54 7.47 -0.31 -5.28
C THR A 54 8.60 -0.59 -6.24
N GLU A 55 8.40 -0.66 -7.55
CA GLU A 55 9.48 -0.82 -8.53
C GLU A 55 10.25 0.49 -8.74
N GLY A 56 9.65 1.63 -8.35
CA GLY A 56 10.22 2.96 -8.53
C GLY A 56 9.88 3.59 -9.88
N GLU A 57 8.94 2.98 -10.61
CA GLU A 57 8.46 3.43 -11.92
C GLU A 57 7.52 4.64 -11.81
N VAL A 58 6.82 4.77 -10.67
CA VAL A 58 5.95 5.90 -10.39
C VAL A 58 6.31 6.57 -9.07
N THR A 59 6.16 7.90 -9.03
CA THR A 59 6.27 8.70 -7.81
C THR A 59 4.88 9.22 -7.44
N PRO A 60 4.36 8.91 -6.23
CA PRO A 60 3.05 9.36 -5.80
C PRO A 60 3.11 10.84 -5.42
N SER A 61 1.94 11.49 -5.33
CA SER A 61 1.85 12.78 -4.65
C SER A 61 2.22 12.63 -3.16
N VAL A 62 2.60 13.74 -2.51
CA VAL A 62 2.94 13.73 -1.08
C VAL A 62 1.74 13.27 -0.25
N ASP A 63 0.53 13.73 -0.57
CA ASP A 63 -0.69 13.34 0.14
C ASP A 63 -0.96 11.84 0.05
N LEU A 64 -0.83 11.27 -1.15
CA LEU A 64 -1.02 9.84 -1.37
C LEU A 64 0.07 9.02 -0.67
N LEU A 65 1.32 9.49 -0.68
CA LEU A 65 2.42 8.88 0.06
C LEU A 65 2.11 8.82 1.56
N THR A 66 1.70 9.95 2.15
CA THR A 66 1.36 10.03 3.58
C THR A 66 0.18 9.14 3.92
N LYS A 67 -0.84 9.04 3.05
CA LYS A 67 -1.96 8.12 3.23
C LYS A 67 -1.50 6.66 3.23
N ILE A 68 -0.71 6.25 2.23
CA ILE A 68 -0.17 4.89 2.15
C ILE A 68 0.68 4.57 3.39
N ASP A 69 1.54 5.49 3.83
CA ASP A 69 2.35 5.32 5.04
C ASP A 69 1.47 5.13 6.28
N GLY A 70 0.40 5.92 6.41
CA GLY A 70 -0.58 5.79 7.49
C GLY A 70 -1.35 4.47 7.48
N LEU A 71 -1.65 3.91 6.30
CA LEU A 71 -2.29 2.59 6.17
C LEU A 71 -1.32 1.46 6.56
N LEU A 72 -0.05 1.60 6.18
CA LEU A 72 0.99 0.62 6.49
C LEU A 72 1.41 0.63 7.97
N ALA A 73 1.35 1.78 8.63
CA ALA A 73 1.63 1.92 10.05
C ALA A 73 0.56 1.29 10.96
N LYS A 74 -0.66 1.10 10.46
CA LYS A 74 -1.73 0.45 11.21
C LYS A 74 -1.49 -1.06 11.27
N PRO A 75 -1.51 -1.68 12.47
CA PRO A 75 -1.46 -3.12 12.58
C PRO A 75 -2.65 -3.74 11.83
N VAL A 76 -2.40 -4.81 11.08
CA VAL A 76 -3.47 -5.59 10.45
C VAL A 76 -4.36 -6.08 11.58
N LYS A 77 -5.61 -5.59 11.65
CA LYS A 77 -6.59 -6.18 12.55
C LYS A 77 -6.87 -7.57 12.02
N VAL A 78 -6.36 -8.59 12.71
CA VAL A 78 -6.87 -9.94 12.55
C VAL A 78 -8.31 -9.87 13.03
N THR A 79 -9.25 -9.83 12.10
CA THR A 79 -10.64 -10.10 12.44
C THR A 79 -10.66 -11.53 12.93
N GLU A 80 -10.75 -11.73 14.24
CA GLU A 80 -11.08 -13.04 14.80
C GLU A 80 -12.39 -13.46 14.11
N VAL A 81 -12.30 -14.52 13.30
CA VAL A 81 -13.47 -15.19 12.78
C VAL A 81 -14.13 -15.82 14.00
N SER A 82 -15.10 -15.10 14.56
CA SER A 82 -15.94 -15.59 15.65
C SER A 82 -16.56 -16.92 15.22
N ASP A 83 -16.34 -17.95 16.04
CA ASP A 83 -16.89 -19.30 15.90
C ASP A 83 -18.34 -19.27 15.37
N PRO A 84 -18.70 -20.10 14.38
CA PRO A 84 -20.09 -20.23 13.98
C PRO A 84 -20.90 -20.68 15.21
N PRO A 85 -22.10 -20.10 15.45
CA PRO A 85 -22.92 -20.48 16.59
C PRO A 85 -23.24 -21.97 16.51
N PRO A 86 -23.30 -22.69 17.66
CA PRO A 86 -23.64 -24.10 17.66
C PRO A 86 -25.02 -24.26 17.02
N LEU A 87 -25.09 -25.14 16.01
CA LEU A 87 -26.36 -25.58 15.45
C LEU A 87 -27.14 -26.29 16.56
N LEU A 88 -28.23 -25.67 17.01
CA LEU A 88 -29.23 -26.28 17.89
C LEU A 88 -30.04 -27.32 17.12
#